data_AF-A0A920L223-F1
#
_entry.id   AF-A0A920L223-F1
#
_cell.length_a   1.000
_cell.length_b   1.000
_cell.length_c   1.000
_cell.angle_alpha   90.00
_cell.angle_beta   90.00
_cell.angle_gamma   90.00
#
_symmetry.space_group_name_H-M   'P 1'
#
loop_
_entity.id
_entity.type
_entity.pdbx_description
1 polymer ?
#
loop_
_entity_poly.entity_id
_entity_poly.type
_entity_poly.pdbx_seq_one_letter_code
_entity_poly.pdbx_strand_id
1 'polypeptide(L)'
;MACEVKGTDTAQIWGTGKRSSLEDVAFANGVMVRYLDLNDAWRTKDAHHPSDYLPAILAVSESFELSGQKFITALTAAYEIMCRFTDNVPFNEAGWDQPVTGSIATALAAGKLMGLERDKLMHSIASL
;
A
#
# COMPACT_ATOMS: atom_id res chain seq x y z
N MET A 1 -20.81 10.80 -13.50
CA MET A 1 -20.03 9.95 -14.42
C MET A 1 -18.57 10.26 -14.12
N ALA A 2 -17.87 9.35 -13.43
CA ALA A 2 -16.46 9.57 -13.09
C ALA A 2 -15.64 9.65 -14.39
N CYS A 3 -14.74 10.62 -14.49
CA CYS A 3 -13.83 10.76 -15.61
C CYS A 3 -12.86 9.57 -15.60
N GLU A 4 -12.65 8.93 -16.75
CA GLU A 4 -11.70 7.83 -16.90
C GLU A 4 -10.27 8.39 -16.84
N VAL A 5 -9.53 8.09 -15.77
CA VAL A 5 -8.13 8.50 -15.64
C VAL A 5 -7.28 7.52 -16.45
N LYS A 6 -6.65 8.01 -17.53
CA LYS A 6 -5.81 7.19 -18.43
C LYS A 6 -4.34 7.40 -18.11
N GLY A 7 -3.76 6.48 -17.32
CA GLY A 7 -2.32 6.28 -17.22
C GLY A 7 -1.83 5.21 -18.21
N THR A 8 -0.55 5.22 -18.56
CA THR A 8 0.08 4.11 -19.32
C THR A 8 0.20 2.86 -18.45
N ASP A 9 0.42 3.08 -17.16
CA ASP A 9 0.53 2.03 -16.14
C ASP A 9 -0.87 1.70 -15.63
N THR A 10 -1.28 0.45 -15.80
CA THR A 10 -2.63 -0.03 -15.44
C THR A 10 -2.56 -1.35 -14.69
N ALA A 11 -3.53 -1.58 -13.81
CA ALA A 11 -3.72 -2.83 -13.08
C ALA A 11 -5.20 -3.23 -13.07
N GLN A 12 -5.54 -4.38 -12.50
CA GLN A 12 -6.91 -4.88 -12.49
C GLN A 12 -7.67 -4.53 -11.20
N ILE A 13 -8.90 -4.02 -11.35
CA ILE A 13 -9.86 -3.92 -10.24
C ILE A 13 -10.40 -5.32 -9.95
N TRP A 14 -10.19 -5.81 -8.73
CA TRP A 14 -10.50 -7.19 -8.37
C TRP A 14 -11.98 -7.52 -8.57
N GLY A 15 -12.25 -8.74 -9.04
CA GLY A 15 -13.61 -9.24 -9.27
C GLY A 15 -14.36 -8.62 -10.45
N THR A 16 -13.81 -7.62 -11.15
CA THR A 16 -14.53 -6.93 -12.25
C THR A 16 -14.02 -7.25 -13.66
N GLY A 17 -12.78 -7.74 -13.78
CA GLY A 17 -12.10 -7.88 -15.08
C GLY A 17 -11.71 -6.55 -15.75
N LYS A 18 -12.02 -5.41 -15.14
CA LYS A 18 -11.68 -4.08 -15.66
C LYS A 18 -10.27 -3.68 -15.24
N ARG A 19 -9.56 -3.00 -16.13
CA ARG A 19 -8.30 -2.33 -15.83
C ARG A 19 -8.51 -0.83 -15.71
N SER A 20 -7.78 -0.18 -14.81
CA SER A 20 -7.72 1.29 -14.68
C SER A 20 -6.29 1.71 -14.32
N SER A 21 -6.07 3.02 -14.14
CA SER A 21 -4.81 3.53 -13.62
C SER A 21 -4.47 2.98 -12.24
N LEU A 22 -3.18 3.02 -11.89
CA LEU A 22 -2.68 2.49 -10.62
C LEU A 22 -3.36 3.12 -9.40
N GLU A 23 -3.60 4.42 -9.42
CA GLU A 23 -4.26 5.16 -8.33
C GLU A 23 -5.72 4.72 -8.14
N ASP A 24 -6.47 4.55 -9.24
CA ASP A 24 -7.85 4.09 -9.19
C ASP A 24 -7.92 2.64 -8.69
N VAL A 25 -7.01 1.78 -9.16
CA VAL A 25 -6.98 0.37 -8.77
C VAL A 25 -6.58 0.24 -7.30
N ALA A 26 -5.54 0.94 -6.86
CA ALA A 26 -5.11 0.94 -5.46
C ALA A 26 -6.24 1.43 -4.54
N PHE A 27 -6.93 2.50 -4.93
CA PHE A 27 -8.07 3.03 -4.18
C PHE A 27 -9.24 2.05 -4.16
N ALA A 28 -9.71 1.58 -5.32
CA ALA A 28 -10.86 0.69 -5.41
C ALA A 28 -10.62 -0.65 -4.68
N ASN A 29 -9.46 -1.27 -4.89
CA ASN A 29 -9.09 -2.51 -4.20
C ASN A 29 -8.85 -2.26 -2.70
N GLY A 30 -8.30 -1.09 -2.31
CA GLY A 30 -8.18 -0.66 -0.91
C GLY A 30 -9.52 -0.56 -0.19
N VAL A 31 -10.50 0.08 -0.81
CA VAL A 31 -11.87 0.14 -0.30
C VAL A 31 -12.43 -1.28 -0.12
N MET A 32 -12.24 -2.17 -1.09
CA MET A 32 -12.71 -3.56 -0.98
C MET A 32 -12.06 -4.31 0.18
N VAL A 33 -10.74 -4.16 0.37
CA VAL A 33 -10.00 -4.76 1.48
C VAL A 33 -10.56 -4.27 2.82
N ARG A 34 -10.83 -2.97 2.95
CA ARG A 34 -11.31 -2.38 4.21
C ARG A 34 -12.82 -2.50 4.44
N TYR A 35 -13.61 -2.87 3.43
CA TYR A 35 -15.07 -2.76 3.48
C TYR A 35 -15.73 -3.54 4.62
N LEU A 36 -15.26 -4.77 4.88
CA LEU A 36 -15.82 -5.66 5.92
C LEU A 36 -14.99 -5.68 7.20
N ASP A 37 -13.84 -5.00 7.24
CA ASP A 37 -12.88 -5.06 8.34
C ASP A 37 -12.42 -6.50 8.70
N LEU A 38 -12.44 -7.41 7.72
CA LEU A 38 -11.99 -8.81 7.86
C LEU A 38 -10.48 -8.95 7.60
N ASN A 39 -9.72 -7.98 8.08
CA ASN A 39 -8.29 -7.86 7.87
C ASN A 39 -7.48 -8.67 8.89
N ASP A 40 -6.26 -9.03 8.53
CA ASP A 40 -5.24 -9.44 9.52
C ASP A 40 -4.97 -8.28 10.50
N ALA A 41 -4.46 -8.58 11.69
CA ALA A 41 -4.19 -7.55 12.69
C ALA A 41 -2.87 -7.81 13.40
N TRP A 42 -2.08 -6.74 13.55
CA TRP A 42 -0.95 -6.68 14.45
C TRP A 42 -1.27 -5.69 15.57
N ARG A 43 -1.25 -6.16 16.82
CA ARG A 43 -1.66 -5.35 17.99
C ARG A 43 -0.64 -5.48 19.10
N THR A 44 0.09 -4.41 19.35
CA THR A 44 1.12 -4.33 20.39
C THR A 44 0.95 -3.04 21.19
N LYS A 45 1.83 -2.05 20.98
CA LYS A 45 1.67 -0.73 21.58
C LYS A 45 0.56 0.06 20.87
N ASP A 46 0.40 -0.17 19.58
CA ASP A 46 -0.72 0.31 18.78
C ASP A 46 -1.40 -0.85 18.02
N ALA A 47 -2.29 -0.55 17.08
CA ALA A 47 -2.92 -1.52 16.20
C ALA A 47 -2.74 -1.14 14.71
N HIS A 48 -2.53 -2.15 13.87
CA HIS A 48 -2.55 -1.98 12.42
C HIS A 48 -3.07 -3.25 11.71
N HIS A 49 -3.51 -3.09 10.46
CA HIS A 49 -4.00 -4.14 9.56
C HIS A 49 -3.06 -4.32 8.37
N PRO A 50 -1.98 -5.12 8.46
CA PRO A 50 -0.95 -5.19 7.42
C PRO A 50 -1.48 -5.43 5.99
N SER A 51 -2.59 -6.15 5.86
CA SER A 51 -3.30 -6.39 4.60
C SER A 51 -3.77 -5.13 3.88
N ASP A 52 -3.82 -3.98 4.55
CA ASP A 52 -4.09 -2.67 3.95
C ASP A 52 -3.10 -2.28 2.84
N TYR A 53 -1.88 -2.85 2.86
CA TYR A 53 -0.83 -2.56 1.89
C TYR A 53 -0.91 -3.38 0.61
N LEU A 54 -1.64 -4.49 0.66
CA LEU A 54 -1.77 -5.45 -0.44
C LEU A 54 -2.26 -4.79 -1.75
N PRO A 55 -3.31 -3.94 -1.75
CA PRO A 55 -3.88 -3.39 -2.99
C PRO A 55 -2.89 -2.59 -3.82
N ALA A 56 -2.17 -1.65 -3.20
CA ALA A 56 -1.24 -0.78 -3.91
C ALA A 56 0.00 -1.54 -4.39
N ILE A 57 0.56 -2.40 -3.53
CA ILE A 57 1.78 -3.16 -3.85
C ILE A 57 1.50 -4.18 -4.96
N LEU A 58 0.32 -4.82 -4.94
CA LEU A 58 -0.08 -5.73 -6.01
C LEU A 58 -0.37 -4.98 -7.31
N ALA A 59 -1.04 -3.83 -7.26
CA ALA A 59 -1.31 -3.02 -8.44
C ALA A 59 -0.02 -2.62 -9.17
N VAL A 60 0.99 -2.13 -8.43
CA VAL A 60 2.31 -1.82 -8.99
C VAL A 60 2.99 -3.06 -9.53
N SER A 61 2.95 -4.18 -8.79
CA SER A 61 3.55 -5.44 -9.24
C SER A 61 2.93 -5.94 -10.55
N GLU A 62 1.61 -5.83 -10.69
CA GLU A 62 0.88 -6.22 -11.90
C GLU A 62 1.22 -5.31 -13.08
N SER A 63 1.18 -3.99 -12.89
CA SER A 63 1.43 -3.03 -13.96
C SER A 63 2.87 -3.06 -14.47
N PHE A 64 3.84 -3.42 -13.62
CA PHE A 64 5.26 -3.52 -13.98
C PHE A 64 5.67 -4.94 -14.34
N GLU A 65 4.71 -5.87 -14.47
CA GLU A 65 4.93 -7.28 -14.83
C GLU A 65 5.99 -7.96 -13.93
N LEU A 66 5.97 -7.66 -12.63
CA LEU A 66 6.96 -8.15 -11.69
C LEU A 66 6.64 -9.59 -11.24
N SER A 67 7.69 -10.34 -10.91
CA SER A 67 7.52 -11.70 -10.41
C SER A 67 6.82 -11.73 -9.05
N GLY A 68 6.11 -12.83 -8.78
CA GLY A 68 5.48 -13.06 -7.48
C GLY A 68 6.47 -12.96 -6.30
N GLN A 69 7.73 -13.35 -6.51
CA GLN A 69 8.78 -13.20 -5.51
C GLN A 69 9.06 -11.72 -5.19
N LYS A 70 9.15 -10.85 -6.20
CA LYS A 70 9.35 -9.41 -5.97
C LYS A 70 8.16 -8.81 -5.24
N PHE A 71 6.94 -9.17 -5.66
CA PHE A 71 5.70 -8.79 -4.98
C PHE A 71 5.70 -9.17 -3.50
N ILE A 72 5.92 -10.46 -3.18
CA ILE A 72 5.94 -10.95 -1.79
C ILE A 72 7.02 -10.23 -0.99
N THR A 73 8.21 -10.06 -1.56
CA THR A 73 9.32 -9.38 -0.88
C THR A 73 8.95 -7.94 -0.51
N ALA A 74 8.33 -7.19 -1.42
CA ALA A 74 7.90 -5.82 -1.16
C ALA A 74 6.74 -5.74 -0.15
N LEU A 75 5.77 -6.65 -0.24
CA LEU A 75 4.67 -6.74 0.72
C LEU A 75 5.18 -7.04 2.13
N THR A 76 6.09 -8.02 2.26
CA THR A 76 6.73 -8.34 3.55
C THR A 76 7.52 -7.16 4.10
N ALA A 77 8.21 -6.38 3.25
CA ALA A 77 8.90 -5.17 3.69
C ALA A 77 7.92 -4.12 4.23
N ALA A 78 6.78 -3.90 3.57
CA ALA A 78 5.75 -2.98 4.06
C ALA A 78 5.17 -3.44 5.42
N TYR A 79 4.86 -4.73 5.54
CA TYR A 79 4.42 -5.36 6.78
C TYR A 79 5.43 -5.11 7.91
N GLU A 80 6.71 -5.42 7.68
CA GLU A 80 7.77 -5.27 8.69
C GLU A 80 7.92 -3.82 9.14
N ILE A 81 7.96 -2.86 8.20
CA ILE A 81 8.03 -1.42 8.53
C ILE A 81 6.91 -1.06 9.50
N MET A 82 5.70 -1.55 9.26
CA MET A 82 4.52 -1.15 10.01
C MET A 82 4.33 -1.90 11.30
N CYS A 83 4.78 -3.14 11.39
CA CYS A 83 4.96 -3.81 12.68
C CYS A 83 5.94 -3.01 13.55
N ARG A 84 7.06 -2.52 13.00
CA ARG A 84 8.02 -1.70 13.76
C ARG A 84 7.42 -0.38 14.22
N PHE A 85 6.61 0.30 13.39
CA PHE A 85 5.88 1.49 13.83
C PHE A 85 4.92 1.16 14.96
N THR A 86 4.07 0.15 14.77
CA THR A 86 3.05 -0.29 15.74
C THR A 86 3.66 -0.69 17.08
N ASP A 87 4.85 -1.28 17.08
CA ASP A 87 5.55 -1.70 18.30
C ASP A 87 6.14 -0.53 19.10
N ASN A 88 6.41 0.62 18.45
CA ASN A 88 7.22 1.69 19.05
C ASN A 88 6.49 3.04 19.17
N VAL A 89 5.58 3.34 18.25
CA VAL A 89 4.92 4.65 18.11
C VAL A 89 3.44 4.53 18.49
N PRO A 90 2.97 5.21 19.54
CA PRO A 90 1.56 5.21 19.94
C PRO A 90 0.79 6.31 19.19
N PHE A 91 0.53 6.12 17.91
CA PHE A 91 -0.16 7.12 17.08
C PHE A 91 -1.65 7.25 17.45
N ASN A 92 -2.31 6.18 17.89
CA ASN A 92 -3.71 6.22 18.36
C ASN A 92 -3.88 7.05 19.64
N GLU A 93 -2.92 6.98 20.58
CA GLU A 93 -2.93 7.84 21.77
C GLU A 93 -2.80 9.33 21.42
N ALA A 94 -2.12 9.63 20.31
CA ALA A 94 -1.99 10.98 19.77
C ALA A 94 -3.20 11.41 18.91
N GLY A 95 -4.23 10.58 18.80
CA GLY A 95 -5.44 10.86 18.02
C GLY A 95 -5.33 10.58 16.52
N TRP A 96 -4.25 9.93 16.08
CA TRP A 96 -4.05 9.52 14.69
C TRP A 96 -4.39 8.05 14.49
N ASP A 97 -4.81 7.70 13.28
CA ASP A 97 -5.11 6.31 12.93
C ASP A 97 -3.98 5.71 12.08
N GLN A 98 -3.87 4.38 12.09
CA GLN A 98 -2.80 3.65 11.40
C GLN A 98 -2.57 3.97 9.90
N PRO A 99 -3.55 4.47 9.09
CA PRO A 99 -3.29 4.82 7.70
C PRO A 99 -2.26 5.94 7.53
N VAL A 100 -2.12 6.84 8.51
CA VAL A 100 -1.15 7.93 8.48
C VAL A 100 0.26 7.38 8.33
N THR A 101 0.66 6.48 9.22
CA THR A 101 1.96 5.80 9.16
C THR A 101 2.01 4.74 8.06
N GLY A 102 0.89 4.10 7.76
CA GLY A 102 0.79 3.07 6.72
C GLY A 102 1.10 3.58 5.30
N SER A 103 0.81 4.86 5.03
CA SER A 103 1.17 5.51 3.77
C SER A 103 2.68 5.50 3.49
N ILE A 104 3.51 5.64 4.54
CA ILE A 104 4.99 5.61 4.45
C ILE A 104 5.46 4.25 3.96
N ALA A 105 5.00 3.16 4.59
CA ALA A 105 5.38 1.81 4.23
C ALA A 105 4.94 1.44 2.81
N THR A 106 3.73 1.85 2.44
CA THR A 106 3.18 1.64 1.10
C THR A 106 4.00 2.37 0.04
N ALA A 107 4.34 3.65 0.27
CA ALA A 107 5.15 4.45 -0.64
C ALA A 107 6.56 3.86 -0.83
N LEU A 108 7.21 3.41 0.25
CA LEU A 108 8.53 2.79 0.18
C LEU A 108 8.52 1.47 -0.60
N ALA A 109 7.55 0.61 -0.34
CA ALA A 109 7.42 -0.69 -1.01
C ALA A 109 7.08 -0.52 -2.50
N ALA A 110 6.08 0.30 -2.82
CA ALA A 110 5.69 0.62 -4.19
C ALA A 110 6.86 1.27 -4.96
N GLY A 111 7.49 2.30 -4.38
CA GLY A 111 8.63 2.97 -4.99
C GLY A 111 9.80 2.01 -5.24
N LYS A 112 10.04 1.05 -4.33
CA LYS A 112 11.08 0.03 -4.55
C LYS A 112 10.77 -0.91 -5.69
N LEU A 113 9.51 -1.31 -5.86
CA LEU A 113 9.07 -2.10 -7.01
C LEU A 113 9.20 -1.31 -8.33
N MET A 114 8.95 0.00 -8.30
CA MET A 114 9.13 0.91 -9.44
C MET A 114 10.60 1.23 -9.76
N GLY A 115 11.56 0.64 -9.02
CA GLY A 115 12.99 0.85 -9.25
C GLY A 115 13.49 2.23 -8.82
N LEU A 116 12.81 2.89 -7.87
CA LEU A 116 13.27 4.18 -7.37
C LEU A 116 14.58 4.04 -6.57
N GLU A 117 15.53 4.90 -6.95
CA GLU A 117 16.77 5.10 -6.21
C GLU A 117 16.52 5.74 -4.85
N ARG A 118 17.51 5.63 -3.96
CA ARG A 118 17.43 6.08 -2.56
C ARG A 118 16.83 7.49 -2.44
N ASP A 119 17.35 8.46 -3.18
CA ASP A 119 16.91 9.86 -3.03
C ASP A 119 15.43 10.05 -3.41
N LYS A 120 14.97 9.37 -4.47
CA LYS A 120 13.57 9.41 -4.89
C LYS A 120 12.64 8.73 -3.90
N LEU A 121 13.10 7.67 -3.23
CA LEU A 121 12.34 7.04 -2.14
C LEU A 121 12.27 7.90 -0.89
N MET A 122 13.35 8.59 -0.56
CA MET A 122 13.31 9.54 0.55
C MET A 122 12.33 10.67 0.26
N HIS A 123 12.31 11.18 -0.98
CA HIS A 123 11.31 12.16 -1.39
C HIS A 123 9.88 11.63 -1.28
N SER A 124 9.61 10.35 -1.58
CA SER A 124 8.25 9.80 -1.54
C SER A 124 7.63 9.74 -0.14
N ILE A 125 8.44 9.84 0.92
CA ILE A 125 7.97 9.82 2.31
C ILE A 125 8.18 11.14 3.06
N ALA A 126 8.92 12.09 2.47
CA ALA A 126 9.24 13.37 3.10
C ALA A 126 8.19 14.46 2.87
N SER A 127 7.25 14.24 1.94
CA SER A 127 6.15 15.14 1.62
C SER A 127 4.83 14.80 2.33
N LEU A 128 4.89 13.96 3.38
CA LEU A 128 3.80 13.69 4.32
C LEU A 128 4.00 14.51 5.60
#